data_AF-A0A252AH14-F1
#
_entry.id   AF-A0A252AH14-F1
#
_cell.length_a   1.000
_cell.length_b   1.000
_cell.length_c   1.000
_cell.angle_alpha   90.00
_cell.angle_beta   90.00
_cell.angle_gamma   90.00
#
_symmetry.space_group_name_H-M   'P 1'
#
loop_
_entity.id
_entity.type
_entity.pdbx_description
1 polymer ?
#
loop_
_entity_poly.entity_id
_entity_poly.type
_entity_poly.pdbx_seq_one_letter_code
_entity_poly.pdbx_strand_id
1 'polypeptide(L)' 'MSDKYDILENGEIIGWYYVKKGMITVTSKKNYQSQTTQASRSGSNEALARIMLSEPWAI' A
#
# COMPACT_ATOMS: atom_id res chain seq x y z
N MET A 1 8.25 -3.39 15.63
CA MET A 1 7.13 -2.48 15.28
C MET A 1 7.04 -2.52 13.76
N SER A 2 5.85 -2.74 13.19
CA SER A 2 5.67 -2.66 11.74
C SER A 2 5.29 -1.23 11.42
N ASP A 3 6.19 -0.46 10.81
CA ASP A 3 5.89 0.90 10.36
C ASP A 3 4.78 0.84 9.30
N LYS A 4 3.59 1.31 9.70
CA LYS A 4 2.44 1.49 8.83
C LYS A 4 2.50 2.90 8.26
N TYR A 5 2.31 3.00 6.95
CA TYR A 5 2.32 4.24 6.20
C TYR A 5 0.95 4.43 5.55
N ASP A 6 0.26 5.49 5.91
CA ASP A 6 -1.02 5.85 5.30
C ASP A 6 -0.82 6.43 3.90
N ILE A 7 -1.68 6.03 2.97
CA ILE A 7 -1.66 6.48 1.58
C ILE A 7 -2.83 7.44 1.40
N LEU A 8 -2.51 8.69 1.09
CA LEU A 8 -3.50 9.72 0.79
C LEU A 8 -3.64 9.92 -0.72
N GLU A 9 -4.87 10.04 -1.17
CA GLU A 9 -5.24 10.45 -2.53
C GLU A 9 -6.30 11.53 -2.42
N ASN A 10 -6.07 12.67 -3.07
CA ASN A 10 -6.94 13.85 -3.00
C ASN A 10 -7.26 14.33 -1.55
N GLY A 11 -6.34 14.11 -0.60
CA GLY A 11 -6.53 14.49 0.81
C GLY A 11 -7.29 13.46 1.65
N GLU A 12 -7.76 12.36 1.05
CA GLU A 12 -8.41 11.26 1.76
C GLU A 12 -7.47 10.05 1.87
N ILE A 13 -7.51 9.38 3.03
CA ILE A 13 -6.77 8.12 3.19
C ILE A 13 -7.50 7.05 2.36
N ILE A 14 -6.86 6.57 1.30
CA ILE A 14 -7.39 5.49 0.44
C ILE A 14 -6.92 4.11 0.87
N GLY A 15 -5.88 4.03 1.71
CA GLY A 15 -5.36 2.78 2.23
C GLY A 15 -4.11 3.01 3.07
N TRP A 16 -3.46 1.93 3.46
CA TRP A 16 -2.19 1.96 4.18
C TRP A 16 -1.33 0.80 3.73
N TYR A 17 -0.01 0.96 3.83
CA TYR A 17 0.93 -0.12 3.59
C TYR A 17 1.91 -0.29 4.74
N TYR A 18 2.50 -1.47 4.85
CA TYR A 18 3.64 -1.69 5.74
C TYR A 18 4.68 -2.56 5.03
N VAL A 19 5.95 -2.38 5.39
CA VAL A 19 7.05 -3.14 4.81
C VAL A 19 7.64 -4.06 5.86
N LYS A 20 7.72 -5.35 5.56
CA LYS A 20 8.29 -6.37 6.44
C LYS A 20 9.18 -7.32 5.66
N LYS A 21 10.44 -7.44 6.06
CA LYS A 21 11.44 -8.34 5.43
C LYS A 21 11.53 -8.19 3.89
N GLY A 22 11.43 -6.97 3.37
CA GLY A 22 11.47 -6.71 1.92
C GLY A 22 10.17 -7.06 1.16
N MET A 23 9.08 -7.32 1.88
CA MET A 23 7.74 -7.42 1.31
C MET A 23 6.94 -6.20 1.73
N ILE A 24 6.15 -5.66 0.81
CA ILE A 24 5.19 -4.60 1.07
C ILE A 24 3.79 -5.20 1.08
N THR A 25 3.05 -4.96 2.16
CA THR A 25 1.63 -5.33 2.25
C THR A 25 0.82 -4.05 2.21
N VAL A 26 0.01 -3.91 1.16
CA VAL A 26 -0.87 -2.78 0.92
C VAL A 26 -2.29 -3.19 1.30
N THR A 27 -3.01 -2.35 2.02
CA THR A 27 -4.40 -2.59 2.42
C THR A 27 -5.26 -1.44 1.91
N SER A 28 -6.31 -1.76 1.16
CA SER A 28 -7.29 -0.78 0.70
C SER A 28 -8.27 -0.44 1.81
N LYS A 29 -8.54 0.85 2.02
CA LYS A 29 -9.58 1.31 2.93
C LYS A 29 -10.99 1.08 2.36
N LYS A 30 -11.14 1.03 1.03
CA LYS A 30 -12.45 0.88 0.36
C LYS A 30 -13.08 -0.49 0.66
N ASN A 31 -12.29 -1.54 0.49
CA ASN A 31 -12.78 -2.93 0.60
C ASN A 31 -12.11 -3.73 1.72
N TYR A 32 -11.21 -3.12 2.50
CA TYR A 32 -10.41 -3.79 3.55
C TYR A 32 -9.60 -4.99 3.07
N GLN A 33 -9.47 -5.16 1.75
CA GLN A 33 -8.62 -6.17 1.15
C GLN A 33 -7.15 -5.75 1.28
N SER A 34 -6.28 -6.74 1.44
CA SER A 34 -4.84 -6.52 1.48
C SER A 34 -4.13 -7.41 0.48
N GLN A 35 -3.09 -6.87 -0.14
CA GLN A 35 -2.25 -7.57 -1.08
C GLN A 35 -0.80 -7.37 -0.70
N THR A 36 -0.03 -8.45 -0.78
CA THR A 36 1.40 -8.43 -0.45
C THR A 36 2.22 -8.68 -1.69
N THR A 37 3.19 -7.81 -1.94
CA THR A 37 4.13 -7.94 -3.05
C THR A 37 5.56 -7.65 -2.60
N GLN A 38 6.52 -7.82 -3.50
CA GLN A 38 7.92 -7.54 -3.21
C GLN A 38 8.12 -6.02 -3.09
N ALA A 39 8.74 -5.57 -2.00
CA ALA A 39 9.04 -4.16 -1.81
C ALA A 39 10.03 -3.69 -2.89
N SER A 40 9.84 -2.47 -3.36
CA SER A 40 10.71 -1.89 -4.38
C SER A 40 12.08 -1.61 -3.76
N ARG A 41 13.14 -2.14 -4.36
CA ARG A 41 14.53 -1.98 -3.87
C ARG A 41 15.00 -0.51 -3.89
N SER A 42 14.31 0.35 -4.64
CA SER A 42 14.71 1.74 -4.87
C SER A 42 14.03 2.76 -3.94
N GLY A 43 13.33 2.31 -2.88
CA GLY A 43 12.68 3.19 -1.91
C GLY A 43 11.30 3.74 -2.32
N SER A 44 10.85 3.45 -3.54
CA SER A 44 9.55 3.90 -4.08
C SER A 44 8.35 3.01 -3.65
N ASN A 45 8.31 2.61 -2.38
CA ASN A 45 7.26 1.71 -1.86
C ASN A 45 5.87 2.37 -1.84
N GLU A 46 5.81 3.69 -1.58
CA GLU A 46 4.55 4.44 -1.61
C GLU A 46 3.95 4.50 -3.03
N ALA A 47 4.77 4.76 -4.05
CA ALA A 47 4.31 4.79 -5.44
C ALA A 47 3.77 3.42 -5.89
N LEU A 48 4.47 2.34 -5.52
CA LEU A 48 4.00 0.97 -5.76
C LEU A 48 2.65 0.74 -5.06
N ALA A 49 2.52 1.15 -3.81
CA ALA A 49 1.28 0.98 -3.06
C ALA A 49 0.11 1.78 -3.64
N ARG A 50 0.35 3.00 -4.15
CA ARG A 50 -0.67 3.78 -4.87
C ARG A 50 -1.13 3.10 -6.15
N ILE A 51 -0.19 2.56 -6.93
CA ILE A 51 -0.52 1.78 -8.14
C ILE A 51 -1.38 0.58 -7.77
N MET A 52 -1.00 -0.16 -6.73
CA MET A 52 -1.77 -1.31 -6.24
C MET A 52 -3.17 -0.92 -5.75
N LEU A 53 -3.33 0.23 -5.10
CA LEU A 53 -4.64 0.74 -4.70
C LEU A 53 -5.51 1.23 -5.87
N SER A 54 -4.92 1.45 -7.04
CA SER A 54 -5.64 1.77 -8.28
C SER A 54 -6.07 0.51 -9.06
N GLU A 55 -5.71 -0.69 -8.60
CA GLU A 55 -6.09 -1.94 -9.25
C GLU A 55 -7.53 -2.35 -8.88
N PRO A 56 -8.23 -3.12 -9.73
CA PRO A 56 -9.63 -3.50 -9.53
C PRO A 56 -9.91 -4.29 -8.25
N TRP A 57 -8.91 -4.92 -7.63
CA TRP A 57 -9.08 -5.60 -6.35
C TRP A 57 -9.24 -4.61 -5.17
N ALA A 58 -8.71 -3.40 -5.31
CA ALA A 58 -8.69 -2.38 -4.26
C ALA A 58 -9.84 -1.37 -4.36
N ILE A 59 -10.58 -1.35 -5.47
CA ILE A 59 -11.66 -0.39 -5.80
C ILE A 59 -13.01 -0.89 -5.31
#